data_AF-A0A2H1WVT5-F1
#
_entry.id   AF-A0A2H1WVT5-F1
#
_cell.length_a   1.000
_cell.length_b   1.000
_cell.length_c   1.000
_cell.angle_alpha   90.00
_cell.angle_beta   90.00
_cell.angle_gamma   90.00
#
_symmetry.space_group_name_H-M   'P 1'
#
loop_
_entity.id
_entity.type
_entity.pdbx_description
1 polymer ?
#
loop_
_entity_poly.entity_id
_entity_poly.type
_entity_poly.pdbx_seq_one_letter_code
_entity_poly.pdbx_strand_id
1 'polypeptide(L)'
;MLRSPKDSFPLERPGVYKVDCSCGKSYIGQTKRTVACRISEHIRAVKNNDAQKSAIAQHILEAGSNHWIELHNPQVISTERHYIPRLVREAIEITKYKIFNREDGFQLSRAWNPVVQLCNTRKTAKKEESSRADTLLTHIMFQVVVINADCFNSLNDLLHLFVHILGLDHQHNMHDRDDYLHILWDQLTDGINTNAPFFRRV
;
A
#
# COMPACT_ATOMS: atom_id res chain seq x y z
N MET A 1 -12.28 -11.39 29.26
CA MET A 1 -12.23 -12.14 27.99
C MET A 1 -10.77 -12.38 27.63
N LEU A 2 -10.30 -13.63 27.63
CA LEU A 2 -8.95 -13.99 27.21
C LEU A 2 -8.94 -14.17 25.68
N ARG A 3 -8.02 -13.49 24.99
CA ARG A 3 -7.87 -13.60 23.53
C ARG A 3 -7.27 -14.96 23.14
N SER A 4 -7.53 -15.39 21.90
CA SER A 4 -7.08 -16.68 21.40
C SER A 4 -5.56 -16.67 21.22
N PRO A 5 -4.82 -17.73 21.62
CA PRO A 5 -3.36 -17.83 21.43
C PRO A 5 -2.88 -17.72 19.97
N LYS A 6 -3.79 -17.77 18.99
CA LYS A 6 -3.51 -17.61 17.55
C LYS A 6 -3.65 -16.15 17.05
N ASP A 7 -4.09 -15.23 17.90
CA ASP A 7 -4.18 -13.81 17.57
C ASP A 7 -2.78 -13.18 17.55
N SER A 8 -2.15 -13.20 16.38
CA SER A 8 -0.85 -12.56 16.17
C SER A 8 -0.97 -11.04 16.24
N PHE A 9 -0.21 -10.42 17.13
CA PHE A 9 -0.17 -8.97 17.26
C PHE A 9 0.43 -8.35 15.99
N PRO A 10 -0.19 -7.31 15.39
CA PRO A 10 0.31 -6.69 14.16
C PRO A 10 1.77 -6.21 14.25
N LEU A 11 2.22 -5.83 15.46
CA LEU A 11 3.58 -5.36 15.72
C LEU A 11 4.63 -6.49 15.67
N GLU A 12 4.22 -7.75 15.80
CA GLU A 12 5.10 -8.93 15.78
C GLU A 12 5.34 -9.47 14.37
N ARG A 13 4.92 -8.73 13.34
CA ARG A 13 5.11 -9.11 11.94
C ARG A 13 5.99 -8.10 11.18
N PRO A 14 6.67 -8.54 10.10
CA PRO A 14 7.28 -7.64 9.12
C PRO A 14 6.25 -6.82 8.38
N GLY A 15 6.67 -5.64 7.90
CA GLY A 15 5.75 -4.76 7.20
C GLY A 15 6.16 -3.30 7.16
N VAL A 16 5.17 -2.48 6.80
CA VAL A 16 5.24 -1.02 6.71
C VAL A 16 4.46 -0.42 7.86
N TYR A 17 5.03 0.59 8.51
CA TYR A 17 4.45 1.26 9.66
C TYR A 17 4.64 2.77 9.55
N LYS A 18 3.84 3.49 10.34
CA LYS A 18 3.79 4.94 10.41
C LYS A 18 3.96 5.40 11.85
N VAL A 19 4.75 6.44 12.03
CA VAL A 19 4.93 7.14 13.31
C VAL A 19 4.63 8.61 13.09
N ASP A 20 3.67 9.14 13.84
CA ASP A 20 3.25 10.53 13.71
C ASP A 20 4.03 11.44 14.64
N CYS A 21 4.19 12.68 14.17
CA CYS A 21 4.75 13.78 14.93
C CYS A 21 3.70 14.89 15.06
N SER A 22 3.68 15.53 16.23
CA SER A 22 2.82 16.70 16.52
C SER A 22 3.03 17.89 15.58
N CYS A 23 4.16 17.96 14.85
CA CYS A 23 4.38 18.98 13.82
C CYS A 23 3.59 18.74 12.51
N GLY A 24 2.76 17.69 12.46
CA GLY A 24 1.95 17.31 11.30
C GLY A 24 2.73 16.58 10.21
N LYS A 25 4.00 16.23 10.46
CA LYS A 25 4.78 15.33 9.60
C LYS A 25 4.72 13.89 10.13
N SER A 26 4.93 12.92 9.26
CA SER A 26 4.96 11.50 9.62
C SER A 26 6.25 10.83 9.14
N TYR A 27 6.72 9.83 9.88
CA TYR A 27 7.74 8.91 9.43
C TYR A 27 7.07 7.62 8.96
N ILE A 28 7.41 7.18 7.75
CA ILE A 28 6.93 5.92 7.18
C ILE A 28 8.12 5.00 7.02
N GLY A 29 8.12 3.84 7.66
CA GLY A 29 9.25 2.92 7.59
C GLY A 29 8.82 1.51 7.23
N GLN A 30 9.71 0.75 6.62
CA GLN A 30 9.56 -0.70 6.48
C GLN A 30 10.56 -1.49 7.33
N THR A 31 10.21 -2.74 7.63
CA THR A 31 11.11 -3.70 8.28
C THR A 31 10.86 -5.13 7.81
N LYS A 32 11.95 -5.89 7.62
CA LYS A 32 11.95 -7.35 7.39
C LYS A 32 11.79 -8.15 8.69
N ARG A 33 12.16 -7.56 9.84
CA ARG A 33 11.93 -8.12 11.18
C ARG A 33 10.54 -7.71 11.66
N THR A 34 10.27 -7.75 12.96
CA THR A 34 9.00 -7.23 13.49
C THR A 34 9.01 -5.70 13.54
N VAL A 35 7.83 -5.08 13.39
CA VAL A 35 7.66 -3.63 13.61
C VAL A 35 8.08 -3.26 15.04
N ALA A 36 7.72 -4.07 16.05
CA ALA A 36 8.11 -3.86 17.44
C ALA A 36 9.65 -3.75 17.62
N CYS A 37 10.41 -4.63 16.96
CA CYS A 37 11.86 -4.60 17.00
C CYS A 37 12.40 -3.30 16.39
N ARG A 38 11.87 -2.89 15.24
CA ARG A 38 12.31 -1.65 14.57
C ARG A 38 11.99 -0.41 15.40
N ILE A 39 10.82 -0.36 16.04
CA ILE A 39 10.43 0.73 16.94
C ILE A 39 11.34 0.79 18.17
N SER A 40 11.71 -0.36 18.73
CA SER A 40 12.67 -0.42 19.84
C SER A 40 14.04 0.14 19.47
N GLU A 41 14.48 -0.07 18.23
CA GLU A 41 15.72 0.54 17.71
C GLU A 41 15.61 2.05 17.58
N HIS A 42 14.49 2.56 17.07
CA HIS A 42 14.24 4.00 17.04
C HIS A 42 14.25 4.61 18.44
N ILE A 43 13.59 3.97 19.41
CA ILE A 43 13.61 4.41 20.82
C ILE A 43 15.04 4.44 21.37
N ARG A 44 15.84 3.41 21.10
CA ARG A 44 17.25 3.37 21.52
C ARG A 44 18.07 4.48 20.86
N ALA A 45 17.88 4.73 19.57
CA ALA A 45 18.57 5.80 18.86
C ALA A 45 18.20 7.18 19.44
N VAL A 46 16.92 7.42 19.74
CA VAL A 46 16.45 8.65 20.39
C VAL A 46 17.08 8.82 21.77
N LYS A 47 17.06 7.78 22.61
CA LYS A 47 17.66 7.82 23.95
C LYS A 47 19.16 8.12 23.93
N ASN A 48 19.86 7.66 22.90
CA ASN A 48 21.30 7.85 22.73
C ASN A 48 21.64 9.10 21.89
N ASN A 49 20.65 9.89 21.47
CA ASN A 49 20.82 11.02 20.55
C ASN A 49 21.57 10.64 19.25
N ASP A 50 21.37 9.41 18.76
CA ASP A 50 22.03 8.87 17.57
C ASP A 50 21.26 9.26 16.31
N ALA A 51 21.47 10.50 15.87
CA ALA A 51 20.87 11.06 14.66
C ALA A 51 21.25 10.29 13.40
N GLN A 52 22.33 9.51 13.40
CA GLN A 52 22.80 8.78 12.21
C GLN A 52 22.06 7.45 12.03
N LYS A 53 21.67 6.77 13.11
CA LYS A 53 20.93 5.49 13.03
C LYS A 53 19.43 5.61 12.79
N SER A 54 18.84 6.79 12.98
CA SER A 54 17.39 6.96 12.88
C SER A 54 16.98 8.34 12.40
N ALA A 55 16.17 8.40 11.33
CA ALA A 55 15.49 9.63 10.90
C ALA A 55 14.59 10.21 12.01
N ILE A 56 13.99 9.36 12.86
CA ILE A 56 13.22 9.81 14.02
C ILE A 56 14.08 10.56 15.03
N ALA A 57 15.22 9.99 15.45
CA ALA A 57 16.17 10.66 16.34
C ALA A 57 16.70 11.97 15.75
N GLN A 58 17.07 11.96 14.46
CA GLN A 58 17.47 13.17 13.76
C GLN A 58 16.39 14.25 13.80
N HIS A 59 15.13 13.91 13.48
CA HIS A 59 14.02 14.85 13.48
C HIS A 59 13.80 15.52 14.84
N ILE A 60 13.84 14.73 15.92
CA ILE A 60 13.70 15.25 17.30
C ILE A 60 14.82 16.24 17.62
N LEU A 61 16.07 15.90 17.25
CA LEU A 61 17.24 16.74 17.53
C LEU A 61 17.22 18.05 16.74
N GLU A 62 16.76 18.03 15.48
CA GLU A 62 16.75 19.19 14.59
C GLU A 62 15.59 20.16 14.87
N ALA A 63 14.39 19.66 15.18
CA ALA A 63 13.20 20.50 15.28
C ALA A 63 12.94 21.07 16.69
N GLY A 64 13.86 20.87 17.63
CA GLY A 64 13.88 21.53 18.94
C GLY A 64 12.75 21.11 19.90
N SER A 65 12.62 21.84 21.03
CA SER A 65 11.82 21.46 22.20
C SER A 65 10.30 21.44 22.03
N ASN A 66 9.76 21.80 20.86
CA ASN A 66 8.34 22.15 20.73
C ASN A 66 7.49 21.12 19.97
N HIS A 67 7.99 19.88 19.80
CA HIS A 67 7.19 18.80 19.22
C HIS A 67 7.56 17.43 19.82
N TRP A 68 6.56 16.58 20.00
CA TRP A 68 6.70 15.18 20.44
C TRP A 68 6.31 14.21 19.31
N ILE A 69 6.88 13.00 19.38
CA ILE A 69 6.66 11.89 18.44
C ILE A 69 6.00 10.72 19.20
N GLU A 70 4.97 10.12 18.62
CA GLU A 70 4.18 9.03 19.23
C GLU A 70 4.84 7.65 19.06
N LEU A 71 6.05 7.47 19.58
CA LEU A 71 6.79 6.19 19.48
C LEU A 71 6.13 5.02 20.23
N HIS A 72 5.24 5.29 21.18
CA HIS A 72 4.57 4.28 21.99
C HIS A 72 3.36 3.64 21.28
N ASN A 73 2.84 4.27 20.21
CA ASN A 73 1.69 3.77 19.47
C ASN A 73 1.89 3.88 17.94
N PRO A 74 2.85 3.11 17.38
CA PRO A 74 3.08 3.09 15.94
C PRO A 74 1.88 2.46 15.20
N GLN A 75 1.49 3.07 14.09
CA GLN A 75 0.42 2.55 13.23
C GLN A 75 1.00 1.53 12.25
N VAL A 76 0.54 0.27 12.31
CA VAL A 76 0.90 -0.74 11.30
C VAL A 76 0.04 -0.51 10.06
N ILE A 77 0.66 -0.09 8.95
CA ILE A 77 -0.05 0.16 7.69
C ILE A 77 -0.31 -1.14 6.94
N SER A 78 0.67 -2.04 6.91
CA SER A 78 0.55 -3.33 6.25
C SER A 78 1.55 -4.31 6.83
N THR A 79 1.14 -5.54 7.08
CA THR A 79 2.07 -6.65 7.34
C THR A 79 2.50 -7.24 6.00
N GLU A 80 3.79 -7.20 5.68
CA GLU A 80 4.33 -7.64 4.39
C GLU A 80 5.72 -8.28 4.56
N ARG A 81 5.85 -9.55 4.17
CA ARG A 81 7.09 -10.33 4.32
C ARG A 81 7.96 -10.25 3.08
N HIS A 82 7.37 -10.09 1.90
CA HIS A 82 8.08 -10.04 0.63
C HIS A 82 8.78 -8.69 0.45
N TYR A 83 10.02 -8.72 -0.03
CA TYR A 83 10.89 -7.53 -0.07
C TYR A 83 10.36 -6.44 -1.00
N ILE A 84 10.11 -6.79 -2.26
CA ILE A 84 9.68 -5.82 -3.28
C ILE A 84 8.30 -5.23 -2.97
N PRO A 85 7.26 -6.03 -2.64
CA PRO A 85 5.96 -5.47 -2.29
C PRO A 85 6.04 -4.51 -1.10
N ARG A 86 6.89 -4.83 -0.11
CA ARG A 86 7.12 -3.96 1.04
C ARG A 86 7.78 -2.64 0.67
N LEU A 87 8.77 -2.64 -0.23
CA LEU A 87 9.41 -1.41 -0.74
C LEU A 87 8.41 -0.54 -1.50
N VAL A 88 7.65 -1.14 -2.42
CA VAL A 88 6.65 -0.40 -3.22
C VAL A 88 5.57 0.18 -2.31
N ARG A 89 5.10 -0.60 -1.33
CA ARG A 89 4.11 -0.16 -0.34
C ARG A 89 4.62 1.00 0.51
N GLU A 90 5.85 0.93 1.01
CA GLU A 90 6.47 2.04 1.75
C GLU A 90 6.53 3.30 0.89
N ALA A 91 7.01 3.19 -0.34
CA ALA A 91 7.12 4.32 -1.25
C ALA A 91 5.75 4.93 -1.58
N ILE A 92 4.72 4.10 -1.80
CA ILE A 92 3.34 4.57 -2.01
C ILE A 92 2.84 5.31 -0.76
N GLU A 93 3.08 4.79 0.44
CA GLU A 93 2.64 5.45 1.66
C GLU A 93 3.38 6.76 1.92
N ILE A 94 4.68 6.85 1.60
CA ILE A 94 5.46 8.09 1.67
C ILE A 94 4.80 9.20 0.82
N THR A 95 4.29 8.89 -0.38
CA THR A 95 3.64 9.89 -1.24
C THR A 95 2.33 10.45 -0.68
N LYS A 96 1.72 9.80 0.31
CA LYS A 96 0.41 10.19 0.87
C LYS A 96 0.51 11.18 2.03
N TYR A 97 1.69 11.36 2.63
CA TYR A 97 1.86 12.17 3.83
C TYR A 97 2.94 13.22 3.64
N LYS A 98 2.89 14.28 4.47
CA LYS A 98 4.03 15.16 4.66
C LYS A 98 5.07 14.39 5.49
N ILE A 99 6.19 14.02 4.90
CA ILE A 99 7.18 13.14 5.56
C ILE A 99 8.38 13.88 6.16
N PHE A 100 9.10 13.20 7.06
CA PHE A 100 10.43 13.58 7.53
C PHE A 100 11.44 12.42 7.41
N ASN A 101 11.17 11.47 6.53
CA ASN A 101 12.14 10.44 6.14
C ASN A 101 13.39 11.07 5.54
N ARG A 102 14.52 10.35 5.62
CA ARG A 102 15.70 10.65 4.80
C ARG A 102 15.44 10.28 3.34
N GLU A 103 16.16 10.91 2.41
CA GLU A 103 15.96 10.72 0.96
C GLU A 103 16.45 9.37 0.41
N ASP A 104 16.93 8.45 1.25
CA ASP A 104 17.51 7.16 0.86
C ASP A 104 16.47 6.07 0.49
N GLY A 105 15.21 6.45 0.25
CA GLY A 105 14.10 5.54 0.01
C GLY A 105 13.95 5.08 -1.45
N PHE A 106 13.17 4.01 -1.66
CA PHE A 106 12.78 3.60 -3.01
C PHE A 106 11.93 4.69 -3.67
N GLN A 107 12.34 5.17 -4.85
CA GLN A 107 11.63 6.21 -5.58
C GLN A 107 10.64 5.58 -6.56
N LEU A 108 9.37 5.91 -6.40
CA LEU A 108 8.35 5.54 -7.39
C LEU A 108 8.56 6.35 -8.67
N SER A 109 8.45 5.66 -9.82
CA SER A 109 8.37 6.33 -11.11
C SER A 109 7.17 7.29 -11.14
N ARG A 110 7.30 8.43 -11.83
CA ARG A 110 6.20 9.39 -12.03
C ARG A 110 4.96 8.77 -12.68
N ALA A 111 5.12 7.64 -13.36
CA ALA A 111 4.02 6.86 -13.92
C ALA A 111 2.99 6.41 -12.85
N TRP A 112 3.39 6.34 -11.58
CA TRP A 112 2.49 6.02 -10.47
C TRP A 112 1.64 7.20 -9.99
N ASN A 113 1.96 8.44 -10.39
CA ASN A 113 1.27 9.64 -9.90
C ASN A 113 -0.25 9.59 -10.11
N PRO A 114 -0.79 9.20 -11.29
CA PRO A 114 -2.24 9.09 -11.49
C PRO A 114 -2.89 8.07 -10.54
N VAL A 115 -2.25 6.91 -10.34
CA VAL A 115 -2.75 5.84 -9.46
C VAL A 115 -2.77 6.28 -8.01
N VAL A 116 -1.71 6.96 -7.56
CA VAL A 116 -1.61 7.50 -6.19
C VAL A 116 -2.68 8.57 -5.94
N GLN A 117 -2.89 9.49 -6.90
CA GLN A 117 -3.90 10.54 -6.80
C GLN A 117 -5.32 9.97 -6.69
N LEU A 118 -5.65 8.93 -7.47
CA LEU A 118 -6.94 8.24 -7.39
C LEU A 118 -7.18 7.56 -6.03
N CYS A 119 -6.12 7.09 -5.37
CA CYS A 119 -6.24 6.49 -4.04
C CYS A 119 -6.56 7.53 -2.95
N ASN A 120 -6.14 8.79 -3.16
CA ASN A 120 -6.36 9.87 -2.20
C ASN A 120 -7.79 10.43 -2.30
N THR A 121 -8.35 10.55 -3.51
CA THR A 121 -9.74 11.03 -3.73
C THR A 121 -10.81 10.07 -3.21
N ARG A 122 -10.55 8.75 -3.18
CA ARG A 122 -11.46 7.77 -2.57
C ARG A 122 -11.57 7.88 -1.05
N LYS A 123 -10.56 8.44 -0.36
CA LYS A 123 -10.59 8.63 1.11
C LYS A 123 -11.43 9.84 1.50
N THR A 124 -11.45 10.90 0.69
CA THR A 124 -12.32 12.07 0.90
C THR A 124 -13.78 11.73 0.66
N ALA A 125 -14.10 10.97 -0.40
CA ALA A 125 -15.46 10.50 -0.67
C ALA A 125 -16.04 9.64 0.47
N LYS A 126 -15.25 8.71 1.04
CA LYS A 126 -15.68 7.90 2.20
C LYS A 126 -15.91 8.69 3.49
N LYS A 127 -15.40 9.92 3.60
CA LYS A 127 -15.62 10.80 4.76
C LYS A 127 -16.90 11.64 4.61
N GLU A 128 -17.37 11.84 3.37
CA GLU A 128 -18.55 12.65 3.04
C GLU A 128 -19.84 11.81 2.85
N GLU A 129 -19.72 10.51 2.56
CA GLU A 129 -20.87 9.58 2.44
C GLU A 129 -21.66 9.32 3.75
N SER A 130 -21.26 9.93 4.88
CA SER A 130 -22.08 9.97 6.10
C SER A 130 -23.15 11.07 6.07
N SER A 131 -23.21 11.93 5.04
CA SER A 131 -24.32 12.87 4.88
C SER A 131 -24.56 13.23 3.42
N ARG A 132 -25.70 12.77 2.91
CA ARG A 132 -26.38 13.16 1.66
C ARG A 132 -25.96 12.40 0.39
N ALA A 133 -26.91 11.61 -0.10
CA ALA A 133 -27.06 11.28 -1.50
C ALA A 133 -27.51 12.55 -2.26
N ASP A 134 -26.83 12.92 -3.34
CA ASP A 134 -27.47 13.05 -4.66
C ASP A 134 -26.46 13.39 -5.78
N THR A 135 -26.78 12.79 -6.92
CA THR A 135 -26.22 12.75 -8.27
C THR A 135 -25.52 14.00 -8.83
N LEU A 136 -24.43 13.82 -9.59
CA LEU A 136 -24.22 14.38 -10.95
C LEU A 136 -23.03 13.68 -11.64
N LEU A 137 -23.35 12.92 -12.70
CA LEU A 137 -22.43 12.19 -13.57
C LEU A 137 -21.66 13.15 -14.48
N THR A 138 -20.36 13.32 -14.26
CA THR A 138 -19.42 13.72 -15.31
C THR A 138 -18.81 12.48 -15.92
N HIS A 139 -19.05 12.33 -17.22
CA HIS A 139 -18.63 11.23 -18.09
C HIS A 139 -17.10 11.30 -18.32
N ILE A 140 -16.31 11.00 -17.29
CA ILE A 140 -14.90 10.60 -17.46
C ILE A 140 -14.96 9.09 -17.61
N MET A 141 -14.53 8.58 -18.76
CA MET A 141 -14.44 7.15 -19.04
C MET A 141 -13.36 6.56 -18.11
N PHE A 142 -13.74 6.22 -16.89
CA PHE A 142 -12.89 5.58 -15.89
C PHE A 142 -12.71 4.13 -16.30
N GLN A 143 -11.50 3.76 -16.73
CA GLN A 143 -11.13 2.36 -16.76
C GLN A 143 -10.85 1.91 -15.32
N VAL A 144 -11.84 1.26 -14.70
CA VAL A 144 -11.70 0.68 -13.37
C VAL A 144 -10.87 -0.59 -13.51
N VAL A 145 -9.57 -0.52 -13.22
CA VAL A 145 -8.73 -1.71 -13.09
C VAL A 145 -9.02 -2.35 -11.73
N VAL A 146 -9.66 -3.51 -11.75
CA VAL A 146 -9.89 -4.34 -10.56
C VAL A 146 -8.64 -5.17 -10.32
N ILE A 147 -7.81 -4.73 -9.39
CA ILE A 147 -6.56 -5.42 -9.01
C ILE A 147 -6.91 -6.42 -7.91
N ASN A 148 -6.73 -7.70 -8.18
CA ASN A 148 -6.98 -8.75 -7.19
C ASN A 148 -5.83 -8.83 -6.17
N ALA A 149 -6.10 -9.38 -4.98
CA ALA A 149 -5.16 -9.36 -3.84
C ALA A 149 -3.88 -10.17 -4.09
N ASP A 150 -3.93 -11.10 -5.04
CA ASP A 150 -2.82 -11.90 -5.53
C ASP A 150 -1.85 -11.13 -6.47
N CYS A 151 -2.23 -9.96 -6.98
CA CYS A 151 -1.43 -9.15 -7.90
C CYS A 151 -0.23 -8.41 -7.26
N PHE A 152 0.16 -8.72 -6.02
CA PHE A 152 1.25 -8.06 -5.32
C PHE A 152 2.24 -9.02 -4.64
N ASN A 153 2.21 -10.31 -4.94
CA ASN A 153 3.06 -11.29 -4.24
C ASN A 153 4.48 -11.39 -4.83
N SER A 154 4.69 -10.92 -6.06
CA SER A 154 5.95 -11.02 -6.79
C SER A 154 6.25 -9.80 -7.67
N LEU A 155 7.50 -9.70 -8.16
CA LEU A 155 7.88 -8.72 -9.18
C LEU A 155 7.10 -8.91 -10.49
N ASN A 156 6.76 -10.17 -10.81
CA ASN A 156 5.96 -10.49 -11.98
C ASN A 156 4.54 -9.93 -11.84
N ASP A 157 3.99 -9.95 -10.62
CA ASP A 157 2.65 -9.44 -10.36
C ASP A 157 2.61 -7.90 -10.45
N LEU A 158 3.71 -7.24 -10.07
CA LEU A 158 3.86 -5.80 -10.28
C LEU A 158 3.97 -5.45 -11.77
N LEU A 159 4.71 -6.24 -12.55
CA LEU A 159 4.78 -6.10 -14.01
C LEU A 159 3.40 -6.31 -14.64
N HIS A 160 2.66 -7.32 -14.19
CA HIS A 160 1.29 -7.61 -14.60
C HIS A 160 0.35 -6.44 -14.28
N LEU A 161 0.51 -5.80 -13.13
CA LEU A 161 -0.21 -4.57 -12.81
C LEU A 161 0.14 -3.43 -13.78
N PHE A 162 1.41 -3.22 -14.13
CA PHE A 162 1.82 -2.23 -15.13
C PHE A 162 1.23 -2.54 -16.52
N VAL A 163 1.19 -3.80 -16.92
CA VAL A 163 0.56 -4.26 -18.16
C VAL A 163 -0.91 -3.83 -18.20
N HIS A 164 -1.66 -4.01 -17.11
CA HIS A 164 -3.04 -3.52 -17.01
C HIS A 164 -3.17 -1.99 -16.98
N ILE A 165 -2.23 -1.28 -16.34
CA ILE A 165 -2.19 0.20 -16.37
C ILE A 165 -1.97 0.71 -17.80
N LEU A 166 -1.18 0.00 -18.61
CA LEU A 166 -0.97 0.31 -20.03
C LEU A 166 -2.17 -0.06 -20.92
N GLY A 167 -3.27 -0.58 -20.34
CA GLY A 167 -4.49 -0.93 -21.05
C GLY A 167 -4.45 -2.29 -21.72
N LEU A 168 -3.44 -3.12 -21.43
CA LEU A 168 -3.37 -4.48 -21.95
C LEU A 168 -4.20 -5.42 -21.07
N ASP A 169 -5.13 -6.13 -21.70
CA ASP A 169 -5.91 -7.19 -21.06
C ASP A 169 -5.04 -8.46 -20.87
N HIS A 170 -5.52 -9.41 -20.07
CA HIS A 170 -4.90 -10.72 -19.96
C HIS A 170 -4.77 -11.37 -21.34
N GLN A 171 -3.65 -12.06 -21.62
CA GLN A 171 -3.40 -12.65 -22.93
C GLN A 171 -4.48 -13.66 -23.35
N HIS A 172 -5.10 -14.37 -22.40
CA HIS A 172 -6.22 -15.27 -22.68
C HIS A 172 -7.53 -14.55 -23.05
N ASN A 173 -7.56 -13.22 -23.03
CA ASN A 173 -8.69 -12.42 -23.51
C ASN A 173 -8.44 -11.79 -24.90
N MET A 174 -7.32 -12.11 -25.55
CA MET A 174 -7.04 -11.67 -26.92
C MET A 174 -8.10 -12.22 -27.91
N HIS A 175 -8.33 -11.49 -29.01
CA HIS A 175 -9.38 -11.83 -29.98
C HIS A 175 -9.12 -13.16 -30.72
N ASP A 176 -7.85 -13.57 -30.82
CA ASP A 176 -7.36 -14.75 -31.52
C ASP A 176 -7.08 -15.91 -30.56
N ARG A 177 -7.45 -15.78 -29.28
CA ARG A 177 -7.14 -16.80 -28.27
C ARG A 177 -7.65 -18.19 -28.66
N ASP A 178 -8.77 -18.28 -29.38
CA ASP A 178 -9.46 -19.55 -29.66
C ASP A 178 -8.70 -20.38 -30.73
N ASP A 179 -7.72 -19.77 -31.40
CA ASP A 179 -6.75 -20.47 -32.25
C ASP A 179 -5.65 -21.20 -31.45
N TYR A 180 -5.49 -20.84 -30.17
CA TYR A 180 -4.40 -21.31 -29.31
C TYR A 180 -4.87 -22.00 -28.02
N LEU A 181 -6.06 -21.68 -27.54
CA LEU A 181 -6.60 -22.10 -26.25
C LEU A 181 -8.06 -22.53 -26.40
N HIS A 182 -8.45 -23.57 -25.66
CA HIS A 182 -9.84 -24.01 -25.56
C HIS A 182 -10.32 -23.88 -24.11
N ILE A 183 -11.28 -23.00 -23.85
CA ILE A 183 -11.83 -22.76 -22.51
C ILE A 183 -12.93 -23.79 -22.21
N LEU A 184 -12.72 -24.60 -21.16
CA LEU A 184 -13.72 -25.53 -20.64
C LEU A 184 -14.70 -24.80 -19.71
N TRP A 185 -15.70 -24.17 -20.31
CA TRP A 185 -16.68 -23.32 -19.61
C TRP A 185 -17.46 -24.04 -18.49
N ASP A 186 -17.68 -25.34 -18.66
CA ASP A 186 -18.37 -26.23 -17.73
C ASP A 186 -17.56 -26.53 -16.45
N GLN A 187 -16.25 -26.30 -16.47
CA GLN A 187 -15.35 -26.52 -15.33
C GLN A 187 -15.00 -25.24 -14.57
N LEU A 188 -15.50 -24.08 -15.00
CA LEU A 188 -15.28 -22.82 -14.32
C LEU A 188 -16.14 -22.71 -13.06
N THR A 189 -15.57 -22.18 -11.98
CA THR A 189 -16.34 -21.89 -10.76
C THR A 189 -17.37 -20.78 -11.04
N ASP A 190 -18.53 -20.84 -10.38
CA ASP A 190 -19.64 -19.91 -10.64
C ASP A 190 -19.23 -18.44 -10.54
N GLY A 191 -18.31 -18.12 -9.61
CA GLY A 191 -17.78 -16.76 -9.42
C GLY A 191 -16.88 -16.26 -10.57
N ILE A 192 -16.32 -17.14 -11.41
CA ILE A 192 -15.56 -16.78 -12.60
C ILE A 192 -16.49 -16.64 -13.80
N ASN A 193 -17.54 -17.46 -13.87
CA ASN A 193 -18.55 -17.39 -14.94
C ASN A 193 -19.39 -16.10 -14.90
N THR A 194 -19.62 -15.52 -13.72
CA THR A 194 -20.43 -14.29 -13.56
C THR A 194 -19.60 -13.00 -13.56
N ASN A 195 -18.30 -13.09 -13.29
CA ASN A 195 -17.42 -11.93 -13.26
C ASN A 195 -16.80 -11.71 -14.65
N ALA A 196 -17.36 -10.74 -15.37
CA ALA A 196 -16.90 -10.26 -16.67
C ALA A 196 -15.43 -9.76 -16.78
N PRO A 197 -14.62 -9.51 -15.73
CA PRO A 197 -13.25 -9.08 -15.95
C PRO A 197 -12.26 -10.24 -16.19
N PHE A 198 -12.59 -11.50 -15.89
CA PHE A 198 -11.60 -12.59 -16.02
C PHE A 198 -11.62 -13.26 -17.39
N PHE A 199 -12.78 -13.72 -17.87
CA PHE A 199 -12.95 -14.21 -19.25
C PHE A 199 -14.05 -13.42 -19.96
N ARG A 200 -13.74 -12.79 -21.09
CA ARG A 200 -14.77 -12.19 -21.96
C ARG A 200 -15.16 -13.20 -23.02
N ARG A 201 -16.44 -13.57 -23.11
CA ARG A 201 -16.95 -14.25 -24.31
C ARG A 201 -16.81 -13.28 -25.48
N VAL A 202 -16.18 -13.76 -26.57
CA VAL A 202 -16.02 -13.03 -27.83
C VAL A 202 -17.18 -13.42 -28.72
#